data_AF-A0A960FLQ3-F1
#
_entry.id   AF-A0A960FLQ3-F1
#
_cell.length_a   1.000
_cell.length_b   1.000
_cell.length_c   1.000
_cell.angle_alpha   90.00
_cell.angle_beta   90.00
_cell.angle_gamma   90.00
#
_symmetry.space_group_name_H-M   'P 1'
#
loop_
_entity.id
_entity.type
_entity.pdbx_description
1 polymer ?
#
loop_
_entity_poly.entity_id
_entity_poly.type
_entity_poly.pdbx_seq_one_letter_code
_entity_poly.pdbx_strand_id
1 'polypeptide(L)'
;GSAGFGAESAEALAALSADLGILHERHRRHFDTSVGLPTSAWALVDGAGNSQVGFWPLHIGEERFVLTIVGIPRLHQRAFTDLIWVLMLRYGAAPSLTPATSTTTPLQGAHP
;
A
#
# COMPACT_ATOMS: atom_id res chain seq x y z
N GLY A 1 -2.87 12.35 7.11
CA GLY A 1 -2.58 13.78 6.94
C GLY A 1 -2.98 14.20 5.54
N SER A 2 -3.39 15.44 5.34
CA SER A 2 -3.76 15.99 4.03
C SER A 2 -3.06 17.34 3.79
N ALA A 3 -2.80 17.68 2.53
CA ALA A 3 -2.28 18.97 2.13
C ALA A 3 -3.16 19.50 0.99
N GLY A 4 -3.62 20.75 1.09
CA GLY A 4 -4.49 21.37 0.08
C GLY A 4 -5.95 20.91 0.09
N PHE A 5 -6.39 20.16 1.12
CA PHE A 5 -7.79 19.74 1.30
C PHE A 5 -8.36 20.26 2.61
N GLY A 6 -9.64 20.67 2.59
CA GLY A 6 -10.42 20.84 3.81
C GLY A 6 -10.63 19.50 4.52
N ALA A 7 -10.90 19.54 5.83
CA ALA A 7 -11.04 18.33 6.65
C ALA A 7 -12.10 17.37 6.12
N GLU A 8 -13.29 17.89 5.79
CA GLU A 8 -14.41 17.12 5.23
C GLU A 8 -14.02 16.43 3.91
N SER A 9 -13.42 17.16 2.97
CA SER A 9 -12.99 16.58 1.70
C SER A 9 -11.89 15.52 1.88
N ALA A 10 -10.96 15.75 2.80
CA ALA A 10 -9.92 14.78 3.12
C ALA A 10 -10.50 13.49 3.72
N GLU A 11 -11.49 13.62 4.60
CA GLU A 11 -12.21 12.49 5.20
C GLU A 11 -13.00 11.70 4.17
N ALA A 12 -13.76 12.38 3.31
CA ALA A 12 -14.51 11.75 2.23
C ALA A 12 -13.59 10.98 1.26
N LEU A 13 -12.45 11.57 0.89
CA LEU A 13 -11.44 10.90 0.04
C LEU A 13 -10.80 9.70 0.74
N ALA A 14 -10.57 9.79 2.05
CA ALA A 14 -10.06 8.67 2.83
C ALA A 14 -11.06 7.51 2.87
N ALA A 15 -12.34 7.78 3.14
CA ALA A 15 -13.40 6.77 3.11
C ALA A 15 -13.50 6.09 1.74
N LEU A 16 -13.55 6.89 0.66
CA LEU A 16 -13.58 6.36 -0.71
C LEU A 16 -12.36 5.49 -1.02
N SER A 17 -11.16 5.89 -0.57
CA SER A 17 -9.94 5.11 -0.79
C SER A 17 -9.98 3.74 -0.12
N ALA A 18 -10.59 3.65 1.07
CA ALA A 18 -10.76 2.39 1.79
C ALA A 18 -11.74 1.47 1.05
N ASP A 19 -12.86 2.02 0.59
CA ASP A 19 -13.86 1.29 -0.20
C ASP A 19 -13.26 0.75 -1.50
N LEU A 20 -12.48 1.56 -2.22
CA LEU A 20 -11.74 1.13 -3.42
C LEU A 20 -10.72 0.02 -3.09
N GLY A 21 -10.07 0.10 -1.93
CA GLY A 21 -9.15 -0.93 -1.47
C GLY A 21 -9.82 -2.29 -1.25
N ILE A 22 -11.00 -2.29 -0.63
CA ILE A 22 -11.84 -3.49 -0.42
C ILE A 22 -12.33 -4.02 -1.77
N LEU A 23 -12.81 -3.12 -2.63
CA LEU A 23 -13.31 -3.47 -3.96
C LEU A 23 -12.22 -4.12 -4.81
N HIS A 24 -11.01 -3.57 -4.79
CA HIS A 24 -9.87 -4.11 -5.52
C HIS A 24 -9.52 -5.52 -5.02
N GLU A 25 -9.39 -5.72 -3.71
CA GLU A 25 -9.05 -7.05 -3.15
C GLU A 25 -10.10 -8.11 -3.51
N ARG A 26 -11.39 -7.73 -3.50
CA ARG A 26 -12.48 -8.63 -3.91
C ARG A 26 -12.32 -9.15 -5.34
N HIS A 27 -11.73 -8.36 -6.23
CA HIS A 27 -11.66 -8.66 -7.66
C HIS A 27 -10.26 -8.96 -8.18
N ARG A 28 -9.18 -8.77 -7.39
CA ARG A 28 -7.79 -8.87 -7.89
C ARG A 28 -7.49 -10.19 -8.62
N ARG A 29 -8.08 -11.30 -8.16
CA ARG A 29 -7.88 -12.63 -8.76
C ARG A 29 -8.33 -12.71 -10.22
N HIS A 30 -9.32 -11.90 -10.60
CA HIS A 30 -9.83 -11.82 -11.98
C HIS A 30 -8.95 -10.90 -12.84
N PHE A 31 -8.40 -9.84 -12.26
CA PHE A 31 -7.56 -8.88 -13.00
C PHE A 31 -6.16 -9.43 -13.30
N ASP A 32 -5.55 -10.15 -12.34
CA ASP A 32 -4.23 -10.77 -12.51
C ASP A 32 -4.20 -11.83 -13.62
N THR A 33 -5.33 -12.47 -13.91
CA THR A 33 -5.42 -13.59 -14.87
C THR A 33 -6.07 -13.23 -16.21
N SER A 34 -6.87 -12.16 -16.29
CA SER A 34 -7.67 -11.86 -17.50
C SER A 34 -7.33 -10.56 -18.21
N VAL A 35 -6.70 -9.57 -17.54
CA VAL A 35 -6.54 -8.21 -18.10
C VAL A 35 -5.08 -7.76 -18.16
N GLY A 36 -4.16 -8.43 -17.45
CA GLY A 36 -2.72 -8.15 -17.54
C GLY A 36 -2.32 -6.75 -17.08
N LEU A 37 -3.14 -6.10 -16.25
CA LEU A 37 -2.87 -4.81 -15.64
C LEU A 37 -2.49 -5.04 -14.18
N PRO A 38 -1.18 -5.12 -13.84
CA PRO A 38 -0.72 -5.42 -12.48
C PRO A 38 -0.86 -4.21 -11.54
N THR A 39 -1.81 -3.31 -11.79
CA THR A 39 -2.00 -2.09 -11.01
C THR A 39 -3.19 -2.21 -10.05
N SER A 40 -3.00 -1.68 -8.86
CA SER A 40 -4.06 -1.48 -7.86
C SER A 40 -4.47 -0.02 -7.74
N ALA A 41 -3.95 0.85 -8.61
CA ALA A 41 -4.29 2.27 -8.63
C ALA A 41 -5.66 2.50 -9.30
N TRP A 42 -6.42 3.42 -8.73
CA TRP A 42 -7.73 3.85 -9.25
C TRP A 42 -7.73 5.34 -9.53
N ALA A 43 -8.51 5.80 -10.50
CA ALA A 43 -8.61 7.21 -10.81
C ALA A 43 -10.03 7.62 -11.23
N LEU A 44 -10.43 8.83 -10.82
CA LEU A 44 -11.49 9.58 -11.47
C LEU A 44 -10.87 10.32 -12.65
N VAL A 45 -11.44 10.13 -13.84
CA VAL A 45 -10.94 10.70 -15.09
C VAL A 45 -11.94 11.69 -15.69
N ASP A 46 -11.46 12.70 -16.40
CA ASP A 46 -12.30 13.55 -17.24
C ASP A 46 -12.75 12.83 -18.53
N GLY A 47 -13.59 13.49 -19.34
CA GLY A 47 -14.05 12.95 -20.61
C GLY A 47 -12.94 12.74 -21.66
N ALA A 48 -11.76 13.30 -21.44
CA ALA A 48 -10.57 13.10 -22.27
C ALA A 48 -9.65 11.97 -21.72
N GLY A 49 -9.99 11.37 -20.57
CA GLY A 49 -9.23 10.30 -19.95
C GLY A 49 -8.10 10.76 -19.01
N ASN A 50 -7.97 12.06 -18.74
CA ASN A 50 -6.96 12.56 -17.80
C ASN A 50 -7.42 12.34 -16.37
N SER A 51 -6.52 11.85 -15.51
CA SER A 51 -6.82 11.71 -14.08
C SER A 51 -7.04 13.08 -13.44
N GLN A 52 -8.25 13.27 -12.90
CA GLN A 52 -8.59 14.40 -12.04
C GLN A 52 -8.28 14.10 -10.58
N VAL A 53 -8.47 12.85 -10.16
CA VAL A 53 -8.10 12.35 -8.84
C VAL A 53 -7.57 10.94 -9.01
N GLY A 54 -6.43 10.63 -8.42
CA GLY A 54 -5.92 9.27 -8.36
C GLY A 54 -5.69 8.79 -6.94
N PHE A 55 -5.78 7.47 -6.78
CA PHE A 55 -5.57 6.71 -5.55
C PHE A 55 -4.50 5.68 -5.83
N TRP A 56 -3.30 5.88 -5.28
CA TRP A 56 -2.16 4.98 -5.45
C TRP A 56 -1.88 4.24 -4.15
N PRO A 57 -2.18 2.93 -4.07
CA PRO A 57 -1.77 2.12 -2.92
C PRO A 57 -0.25 2.10 -2.80
N LEU A 58 0.24 2.28 -1.58
CA LEU A 58 1.65 2.18 -1.22
C LEU A 58 1.77 1.16 -0.09
N HIS A 59 2.63 0.17 -0.26
CA HIS A 59 2.92 -0.82 0.77
C HIS A 59 4.30 -0.52 1.35
N ILE A 60 4.36 -0.28 2.65
CA ILE A 60 5.59 0.04 3.39
C ILE A 60 5.63 -0.88 4.61
N GLY A 61 6.51 -1.89 4.57
CA GLY A 61 6.47 -2.98 5.55
C GLY A 61 5.14 -3.73 5.46
N GLU A 62 4.53 -4.00 6.62
CA GLU A 62 3.19 -4.60 6.72
C GLU A 62 2.07 -3.58 6.46
N GLU A 63 2.39 -2.29 6.41
CA GLU A 63 1.37 -1.23 6.37
C GLU A 63 1.02 -0.80 4.96
N ARG A 64 -0.29 -0.69 4.72
CA ARG A 64 -0.86 -0.19 3.48
C ARG A 64 -1.34 1.26 3.65
N PHE A 65 -0.81 2.12 2.81
CA PHE A 65 -1.24 3.50 2.65
C PHE A 65 -1.94 3.68 1.30
N VAL A 66 -2.70 4.76 1.17
CA VAL A 66 -3.17 5.25 -0.12
C VAL A 66 -2.74 6.69 -0.26
N LEU A 67 -1.96 6.98 -1.31
CA LEU A 67 -1.64 8.34 -1.71
C LEU A 67 -2.77 8.83 -2.62
N THR A 68 -3.41 9.93 -2.23
CA THR A 68 -4.46 10.57 -3.02
C THR A 68 -3.94 11.90 -3.57
N ILE A 69 -3.98 12.09 -4.89
CA ILE A 69 -3.52 13.31 -5.57
C ILE A 69 -4.62 13.78 -6.51
N VAL A 70 -4.94 15.07 -6.42
CA VAL A 70 -5.79 15.77 -7.40
C VAL A 70 -4.91 16.37 -8.49
N GLY A 71 -5.33 16.22 -9.74
CA GLY A 71 -4.61 16.65 -10.93
C GLY A 71 -3.48 15.70 -11.31
N ILE A 72 -2.49 16.24 -12.04
CA ILE A 72 -1.41 15.45 -12.63
C ILE A 72 -0.41 15.02 -11.53
N PRO A 73 -0.20 13.72 -11.31
CA PRO A 73 0.69 13.24 -10.26
C PRO A 73 2.16 13.48 -10.60
N ARG A 74 2.84 14.37 -9.87
CA ARG A 74 4.26 14.70 -10.07
C ARG A 74 5.17 13.81 -9.23
N LEU A 75 5.12 12.50 -9.47
CA LEU A 75 5.84 11.49 -8.67
C LEU A 75 7.38 11.50 -8.87
N HIS A 76 7.87 12.22 -9.88
CA HIS A 76 9.32 12.39 -10.12
C HIS A 76 9.97 13.49 -9.25
N GLN A 77 9.21 14.16 -8.39
CA GLN A 77 9.71 15.27 -7.60
C GLN A 77 10.26 14.84 -6.24
N ARG A 78 11.22 15.62 -5.72
CA ARG A 78 11.81 15.40 -4.40
C ARG A 78 10.77 15.28 -3.28
N ALA A 79 9.69 16.07 -3.34
CA ALA A 79 8.63 16.01 -2.33
C ALA A 79 8.00 14.61 -2.20
N PHE A 80 7.87 13.88 -3.32
CA PHE A 80 7.41 12.50 -3.29
C PHE A 80 8.45 11.58 -2.64
N THR A 81 9.73 11.70 -3.05
CA THR A 81 10.82 10.90 -2.47
C THR A 81 10.98 11.13 -0.96
N ASP A 82 10.89 12.38 -0.50
CA ASP A 82 10.97 12.75 0.92
C ASP A 82 9.80 12.14 1.72
N LEU A 83 8.58 12.15 1.15
CA LEU A 83 7.42 11.49 1.76
C LEU A 83 7.65 9.99 1.92
N ILE A 84 8.07 9.31 0.85
CA ILE A 84 8.35 7.87 0.88
C ILE A 84 9.46 7.56 1.90
N TRP A 85 10.51 8.39 1.96
CA TRP A 85 11.59 8.22 2.94
C TRP A 85 11.09 8.27 4.39
N VAL A 86 10.26 9.26 4.74
CA VAL A 86 9.69 9.36 6.10
C VAL A 86 8.78 8.18 6.43
N LEU A 87 7.99 7.72 5.46
CA LEU A 87 7.16 6.51 5.65
C LEU A 87 8.04 5.27 5.85
N MET A 88 9.08 5.09 5.05
CA MET A 88 10.03 3.99 5.18
C MET A 88 10.75 3.99 6.53
N LEU A 89 11.18 5.16 7.01
CA LEU A 89 11.84 5.28 8.31
C LEU A 89 10.91 4.86 9.47
N ARG A 90 9.61 5.10 9.32
CA ARG A 90 8.62 4.83 10.37
C ARG A 90 8.01 3.43 10.30
N TYR A 91 7.77 2.92 9.10
CA TYR A 91 6.97 1.71 8.85
C TYR A 91 7.75 0.61 8.10
N GLY A 92 8.97 0.89 7.63
CA GLY A 92 9.74 -0.03 6.80
C GLY A 92 10.55 -1.09 7.54
N ALA A 93 10.50 -1.15 8.89
CA ALA A 93 11.19 -2.20 9.64
C ALA A 93 10.50 -3.56 9.44
N ALA A 94 11.29 -4.60 9.22
CA ALA A 94 10.83 -5.95 8.90
C ALA A 94 9.99 -6.58 10.04
N PRO A 95 9.04 -7.48 9.72
CA PRO A 95 8.37 -8.30 10.73
C PRO A 95 9.42 -9.01 11.59
N SER A 96 9.20 -9.03 12.90
CA SER A 96 10.04 -9.75 13.84
C SER A 96 10.22 -11.19 13.36
N LEU A 97 11.44 -11.56 12.97
CA LEU A 97 11.84 -12.95 12.85
C LEU A 97 11.70 -13.56 14.24
N THR A 98 10.59 -14.22 14.52
CA THR A 98 10.47 -15.10 15.68
C THR A 98 11.56 -16.14 15.50
N PRO A 99 12.62 -16.18 16.32
CA PRO A 99 13.61 -17.24 16.20
C PRO A 99 12.85 -18.52 16.55
N ALA A 100 12.72 -19.42 15.58
CA ALA A 100 12.19 -20.75 15.84
C ALA A 100 13.04 -21.36 16.95
N THR A 101 12.46 -21.52 18.13
CA THR A 101 13.11 -22.17 19.26
C THR A 101 13.50 -23.56 18.79
N SER A 102 14.79 -23.75 18.53
CA SER A 102 15.32 -25.06 18.20
C SER A 102 15.20 -25.90 19.46
N THR A 103 14.14 -26.71 19.54
CA THR A 103 14.04 -27.78 20.52
C THR A 103 15.12 -28.79 20.17
N THR A 104 16.31 -28.59 20.72
CA THR A 104 17.37 -29.58 20.76
C THR A 104 16.90 -30.72 21.67
N THR A 105 16.33 -31.76 21.06
CA THR A 105 16.14 -33.05 21.71
C THR A 105 17.53 -33.57 22.12
N PRO A 106 17.81 -33.80 23.42
CA PRO A 106 19.08 -34.37 23.81
C PRO A 106 19.14 -35.82 23.31
N LEU A 107 20.23 -36.13 22.58
CA LEU A 107 20.67 -37.48 22.25
C LEU A 107 20.88 -38.27 23.56
N GLN A 108 19.90 -39.07 23.94
CA GLN A 108 20.07 -40.07 24.99
C GLN A 108 20.75 -41.30 24.36
N GLY A 109 22.07 -41.37 24.50
CA GLY A 109 22.79 -42.62 24.38
C GLY A 109 22.62 -43.46 25.65
N ALA A 110 22.38 -44.76 25.49
CA ALA A 110 23.02 -45.82 26.27
C ALA A 110 22.59 -47.21 25.74
N HIS A 111 23.61 -47.93 25.24
CA HIS A 111 23.76 -49.37 24.99
C HIS A 111 23.26 -50.31 26.12
N PRO A 112 23.32 -51.66 26.02
CA PRO A 112 23.63 -52.55 24.87
C PRO A 112 22.54 -53.58 24.53
#